data_AF-A0A5J4RP62-F1
#
_entry.id   AF-A0A5J4RP62-F1
#
_cell.length_a   1.000
_cell.length_b   1.000
_cell.length_c   1.000
_cell.angle_alpha   90.00
_cell.angle_beta   90.00
_cell.angle_gamma   90.00
#
_symmetry.space_group_name_H-M   'P 1'
#
loop_
_entity.id
_entity.type
_entity.pdbx_description
1 polymer ?
#
loop_
_entity_poly.entity_id
_entity_poly.type
_entity_poly.pdbx_seq_one_letter_code
_entity_poly.pdbx_strand_id
1 'polypeptide(L)'
;MKRNIFVLLLIMFFASCQSTKQFGIDYMVPASVSFPLQLKRVAIVNNVTDVLNNLPLQEKNAPVGANELAKKTASYFDGIAGSVAESLAEHIAAANYFDEVLICDSALRAHDVFPRETILTQEEVMELTEDFGADVILSLEDLRMESVYAVEAIPDQYAYCGTLDVRIFPRVSIYIPSRSAPVATINAADSIFWERYGSTQASVVPVIPAEQMVKEIIDFAGGIPMKYLIPHWETANRYIYTGGSTEMRDAAVYVGNDQWEEAYGLWKQAALSKRKKLQMYAALNIAVYHEMNDKIEEALAWAMKAQQLAREVGKIKDETKINDLSDYYHITFYLSELQIRERNVAVLNIQTKRFKEEF
;
A
#
# COMPACT_ATOMS: atom_id res chain seq x y z
N MET A 1 18.44 48.39 -31.64
CA MET A 1 17.63 47.89 -30.50
C MET A 1 16.26 47.32 -30.85
N LYS A 2 15.64 47.58 -32.02
CA LYS A 2 14.28 47.04 -32.35
C LYS A 2 14.24 45.56 -32.78
N ARG A 3 15.37 44.96 -33.17
CA ARG A 3 15.42 43.57 -33.67
C ARG A 3 15.53 42.50 -32.57
N ASN A 4 15.99 42.88 -31.37
CA ASN A 4 16.16 41.94 -30.24
C ASN A 4 14.94 41.88 -29.31
N ILE A 5 14.04 42.87 -29.37
CA ILE A 5 12.77 42.87 -28.61
C ILE A 5 11.78 41.86 -29.21
N PHE A 6 11.83 41.63 -30.53
CA PHE A 6 10.95 40.68 -31.20
C PHE A 6 11.30 39.22 -30.86
N VAL A 7 12.57 38.93 -30.58
CA VAL A 7 13.02 37.58 -30.18
C VAL A 7 12.65 37.28 -28.72
N LEU A 8 12.70 38.27 -27.82
CA LEU A 8 12.24 38.11 -26.44
C LEU A 8 10.70 37.98 -26.32
N LEU A 9 9.94 38.66 -27.19
CA LEU A 9 8.47 38.52 -27.22
C LEU A 9 8.02 37.16 -27.79
N LEU A 10 8.79 36.58 -28.73
CA LEU A 10 8.48 35.26 -29.30
C LEU A 10 8.71 34.10 -28.31
N ILE A 11 9.61 34.28 -27.33
CA ILE A 11 9.91 33.27 -26.31
C ILE A 11 8.81 33.20 -25.23
N MET A 12 8.01 34.25 -25.04
CA MET A 12 6.85 34.22 -24.11
C MET A 12 5.60 33.53 -24.68
N PHE A 13 5.56 33.17 -25.97
CA PHE A 13 4.41 32.48 -26.58
C PHE A 13 4.50 30.96 -26.60
N PHE A 14 5.58 30.36 -26.08
CA PHE A 14 5.77 28.89 -26.08
C PHE A 14 5.73 28.23 -24.69
N ALA A 15 5.24 28.92 -23.66
CA ALA A 15 4.76 28.24 -22.46
C ALA A 15 3.45 27.52 -22.80
N SER A 16 3.55 26.29 -23.32
CA SER A 16 2.43 25.33 -23.30
C SER A 16 2.05 25.13 -21.84
N CYS A 17 1.11 25.94 -21.35
CA CYS A 17 0.55 25.88 -20.02
C CYS A 17 -0.23 24.57 -19.89
N GLN A 18 0.47 23.49 -19.58
CA GLN A 18 -0.13 22.21 -19.29
C GLN A 18 -0.42 22.20 -17.79
N SER A 19 -1.52 22.83 -17.41
CA SER A 19 -2.01 22.78 -16.04
C SER A 19 -2.69 21.43 -15.84
N THR A 20 -2.03 20.51 -15.15
CA THR A 20 -2.63 19.31 -14.59
C THR A 20 -3.04 19.58 -13.15
N LYS A 21 -4.09 18.90 -12.68
CA LYS A 21 -4.48 18.86 -11.26
C LYS A 21 -4.39 17.42 -10.80
N GLN A 22 -3.61 17.18 -9.75
CA GLN A 22 -3.49 15.88 -9.10
C GLN A 22 -4.38 15.84 -7.85
N PHE A 23 -4.95 14.67 -7.56
CA PHE A 23 -5.74 14.39 -6.37
C PHE A 23 -5.73 12.88 -6.07
N GLY A 24 -6.01 12.50 -4.83
CA GLY A 24 -6.19 11.10 -4.44
C GLY A 24 -7.64 10.66 -4.65
N ILE A 25 -7.83 9.42 -5.07
CA ILE A 25 -9.12 8.72 -4.98
C ILE A 25 -8.95 7.46 -4.14
N ASP A 26 -9.95 7.14 -3.34
CA ASP A 26 -9.98 5.91 -2.56
C ASP A 26 -10.85 4.88 -3.26
N TYR A 27 -10.37 3.65 -3.37
CA TYR A 27 -11.15 2.53 -3.88
C TYR A 27 -10.76 1.24 -3.17
N MET A 28 -11.68 0.28 -3.11
CA MET A 28 -11.38 -1.02 -2.51
C MET A 28 -10.64 -1.94 -3.48
N VAL A 29 -9.71 -2.69 -2.92
CA VAL A 29 -8.89 -3.71 -3.58
C VAL A 29 -9.16 -5.05 -2.90
N PRO A 30 -9.27 -6.17 -3.66
CA PRO A 30 -9.47 -7.47 -3.04
C PRO A 30 -8.22 -7.93 -2.29
N ALA A 31 -8.43 -8.72 -1.25
CA ALA A 31 -7.37 -9.47 -0.60
C ALA A 31 -6.82 -10.57 -1.52
N SER A 32 -5.58 -10.97 -1.26
CA SER A 32 -4.93 -12.09 -1.97
C SER A 32 -5.56 -13.44 -1.63
N VAL A 33 -6.10 -13.59 -0.41
CA VAL A 33 -6.80 -14.78 0.04
C VAL A 33 -8.30 -14.55 0.02
N SER A 34 -9.07 -15.58 -0.34
CA SER A 34 -10.53 -15.55 -0.28
C SER A 34 -11.05 -16.60 0.69
N PHE A 35 -11.98 -16.19 1.55
CA PHE A 35 -12.62 -17.04 2.54
C PHE A 35 -14.07 -17.32 2.12
N PRO A 36 -14.49 -18.59 2.01
CA PRO A 36 -15.88 -18.94 1.76
C PRO A 36 -16.83 -18.35 2.81
N LEU A 37 -18.05 -17.97 2.41
CA LEU A 37 -19.04 -17.31 3.29
C LEU A 37 -19.41 -18.15 4.52
N GLN A 38 -19.29 -19.47 4.44
CA GLN A 38 -19.56 -20.36 5.58
C GLN A 38 -18.52 -20.28 6.70
N LEU A 39 -17.30 -19.78 6.43
CA LEU A 39 -16.29 -19.60 7.46
C LEU A 39 -16.55 -18.28 8.17
N LYS A 40 -17.15 -18.32 9.35
CA LYS A 40 -17.63 -17.16 10.11
C LYS A 40 -16.74 -16.86 11.30
N ARG A 41 -16.20 -17.90 11.95
CA ARG A 41 -15.42 -17.79 13.18
C ARG A 41 -13.96 -18.07 12.89
N VAL A 42 -13.08 -17.13 13.23
CA VAL A 42 -11.63 -17.26 13.04
C VAL A 42 -10.90 -17.28 14.39
N ALA A 43 -9.99 -18.24 14.56
CA ALA A 43 -9.08 -18.26 15.70
C ALA A 43 -7.68 -17.80 15.29
N ILE A 44 -7.08 -16.90 16.06
CA ILE A 44 -5.71 -16.44 15.88
C ILE A 44 -4.84 -17.11 16.94
N VAL A 45 -3.71 -17.66 16.48
CA VAL A 45 -2.81 -18.48 17.28
C VAL A 45 -1.38 -17.98 17.15
N ASN A 46 -0.68 -17.85 18.27
CA ASN A 46 0.76 -17.64 18.27
C ASN A 46 1.51 -18.98 18.21
N ASN A 47 2.20 -19.22 17.10
CA ASN A 47 3.00 -20.42 16.87
C ASN A 47 4.48 -20.08 16.61
N VAL A 48 4.93 -18.88 17.00
CA VAL A 48 6.33 -18.49 16.89
C VAL A 48 7.15 -19.22 17.95
N THR A 49 8.27 -19.82 17.55
CA THR A 49 9.17 -20.53 18.46
C THR A 49 10.19 -19.58 19.08
N ASP A 50 10.26 -19.50 20.41
CA ASP A 50 11.27 -18.69 21.11
C ASP A 50 12.72 -19.22 20.96
N VAL A 51 12.88 -20.48 20.53
CA VAL A 51 14.19 -21.17 20.46
C VAL A 51 15.10 -20.62 19.35
N LEU A 52 14.54 -20.08 18.26
CA LEU A 52 15.32 -19.48 17.17
C LEU A 52 15.86 -18.08 17.52
N ASN A 53 15.35 -17.47 18.59
CA ASN A 53 15.78 -16.17 19.10
C ASN A 53 17.10 -16.23 19.91
N ASN A 54 17.54 -17.44 20.30
CA ASN A 54 18.76 -17.63 21.12
C ASN A 54 20.05 -17.83 20.31
N LEU A 55 19.99 -17.81 18.97
CA LEU A 55 21.19 -17.86 18.14
C LEU A 55 21.66 -16.44 17.82
N PRO A 56 22.77 -15.95 18.40
CA PRO A 56 23.28 -14.63 18.07
C PRO A 56 23.71 -14.62 16.60
N LEU A 57 22.94 -13.97 15.73
CA LEU A 57 23.46 -13.50 14.46
C LEU A 57 24.54 -12.47 14.81
N GLN A 58 25.79 -12.85 14.56
CA GLN A 58 26.99 -12.08 14.87
C GLN A 58 26.76 -10.58 14.64
N GLU A 59 26.97 -9.78 15.68
CA GLU A 59 27.25 -8.36 15.56
C GLU A 59 28.41 -8.18 14.56
N LYS A 60 28.09 -7.92 13.28
CA LYS A 60 29.11 -7.46 12.34
C LYS A 60 29.38 -6.01 12.67
N ASN A 61 30.28 -5.81 13.62
CA ASN A 61 30.96 -4.54 13.85
C ASN A 61 31.71 -4.17 12.56
N ALA A 62 31.12 -3.29 11.75
CA ALA A 62 31.84 -2.64 10.66
C ALA A 62 32.84 -1.64 11.28
N PRO A 63 34.07 -1.54 10.76
CA PRO A 63 35.08 -0.66 11.31
C PRO A 63 34.65 0.80 11.19
N VAL A 64 34.72 1.51 12.32
CA VAL A 64 34.36 2.92 12.48
C VAL A 64 35.38 3.79 11.73
N GLY A 65 34.97 4.31 10.57
CA GLY A 65 35.65 5.40 9.85
C GLY A 65 34.88 6.71 10.05
N ALA A 66 35.61 7.83 10.11
CA ALA A 66 35.06 9.15 10.41
C ALA A 66 34.00 9.58 9.37
N ASN A 67 32.83 9.97 9.88
CA ASN A 67 31.55 10.26 9.22
C ASN A 67 30.66 9.03 8.95
N GLU A 68 29.53 9.00 9.67
CA GLU A 68 28.39 8.06 9.58
C GLU A 68 28.53 6.72 10.30
N LEU A 69 28.12 6.72 11.57
CA LEU A 69 27.85 5.52 12.36
C LEU A 69 26.47 4.95 11.96
N ALA A 70 26.40 4.24 10.85
CA ALA A 70 25.32 3.30 10.60
C ALA A 70 25.52 2.07 11.51
N LYS A 71 24.89 2.06 12.68
CA LYS A 71 24.80 0.84 13.50
C LYS A 71 23.63 0.02 12.99
N LYS A 72 23.93 -0.97 12.14
CA LYS A 72 23.00 -2.08 11.92
C LYS A 72 23.02 -2.97 13.16
N THR A 73 22.13 -2.68 14.09
CA THR A 73 21.87 -3.59 15.20
C THR A 73 20.62 -4.37 14.80
N ALA A 74 20.73 -5.67 14.55
CA ALA A 74 19.58 -6.55 14.55
C ALA A 74 19.12 -6.68 16.01
N SER A 75 18.23 -5.79 16.45
CA SER A 75 17.64 -5.86 17.78
C SER A 75 16.48 -6.85 17.70
N TYR A 76 16.62 -7.99 18.38
CA TYR A 76 15.53 -8.92 18.59
C TYR A 76 14.58 -8.33 19.64
N PHE A 77 13.32 -8.14 19.27
CA PHE A 77 12.24 -7.87 20.22
C PHE A 77 11.74 -9.22 20.73
N ASP A 78 12.46 -9.81 21.68
CA ASP A 78 12.06 -11.09 22.25
C ASP A 78 10.74 -10.97 23.02
N GLY A 79 9.87 -11.97 22.88
CA GLY A 79 8.65 -12.10 23.67
C GLY A 79 7.47 -11.23 23.23
N ILE A 80 7.53 -10.53 22.09
CA ILE A 80 6.39 -9.72 21.60
C ILE A 80 5.44 -10.49 20.66
N ALA A 81 5.78 -11.72 20.26
CA ALA A 81 5.01 -12.48 19.28
C ALA A 81 3.55 -12.74 19.73
N GLY A 82 3.34 -12.97 21.03
CA GLY A 82 1.98 -13.09 21.60
C GLY A 82 1.17 -11.81 21.40
N SER A 83 1.73 -10.66 21.78
CA SER A 83 1.08 -9.37 21.59
C SER A 83 0.89 -8.99 20.11
N VAL A 84 1.77 -9.44 19.22
CA VAL A 84 1.56 -9.27 17.76
C VAL A 84 0.42 -10.14 17.25
N ALA A 85 0.27 -11.37 17.76
CA ALA A 85 -0.88 -12.22 17.43
C ALA A 85 -2.20 -11.63 17.97
N GLU A 86 -2.19 -11.08 19.18
CA GLU A 86 -3.32 -10.31 19.74
C GLU A 86 -3.64 -9.10 18.87
N SER A 87 -2.64 -8.30 18.50
CA SER A 87 -2.84 -7.14 17.62
C SER A 87 -3.37 -7.54 16.24
N LEU A 88 -2.89 -8.64 15.64
CA LEU A 88 -3.45 -9.18 14.40
C LEU A 88 -4.94 -9.52 14.58
N ALA A 89 -5.32 -10.14 15.69
CA ALA A 89 -6.72 -10.43 15.98
C ALA A 89 -7.56 -9.16 16.14
N GLU A 90 -7.04 -8.15 16.84
CA GLU A 90 -7.69 -6.84 16.98
C GLU A 90 -7.94 -6.17 15.63
N HIS A 91 -6.94 -6.18 14.73
CA HIS A 91 -7.07 -5.65 13.38
C HIS A 91 -8.14 -6.40 12.57
N ILE A 92 -8.16 -7.74 12.64
CA ILE A 92 -9.16 -8.56 11.95
C ILE A 92 -10.57 -8.29 12.50
N ALA A 93 -10.71 -8.18 13.82
CA ALA A 93 -11.98 -7.86 14.47
C ALA A 93 -12.47 -6.47 14.07
N ALA A 94 -11.59 -5.46 14.10
CA ALA A 94 -11.93 -4.09 13.71
C ALA A 94 -12.39 -3.97 12.24
N ALA A 95 -11.97 -4.90 11.39
CA ALA A 95 -12.38 -4.94 9.99
C ALA A 95 -13.78 -5.50 9.76
N ASN A 96 -14.42 -6.15 10.75
CA ASN A 96 -15.76 -6.75 10.65
C ASN A 96 -15.94 -7.67 9.42
N TYR A 97 -14.91 -8.43 9.07
CA TYR A 97 -14.94 -9.36 7.93
C TYR A 97 -15.34 -10.78 8.32
N PHE A 98 -15.17 -11.14 9.59
CA PHE A 98 -15.59 -12.38 10.22
C PHE A 98 -16.59 -12.06 11.34
N ASP A 99 -17.55 -12.94 11.57
CA ASP A 99 -18.60 -12.75 12.58
C ASP A 99 -18.02 -12.80 14.00
N GLU A 100 -17.00 -13.63 14.21
CA GLU A 100 -16.31 -13.74 15.49
C GLU A 100 -14.81 -13.99 15.31
N VAL A 101 -14.02 -13.32 16.15
CA VAL A 101 -12.56 -13.42 16.17
C VAL A 101 -12.12 -13.86 17.56
N LEU A 102 -11.45 -15.00 17.63
CA LEU A 102 -11.01 -15.64 18.87
C LEU A 102 -9.49 -15.57 18.99
N ILE A 103 -9.00 -15.26 20.18
CA ILE A 103 -7.56 -15.20 20.48
C ILE A 103 -7.21 -16.42 21.31
N CYS A 104 -6.20 -17.18 20.88
CA CYS A 104 -5.62 -18.27 21.66
C CYS A 104 -4.41 -17.75 22.46
N ASP A 105 -4.63 -17.50 23.75
CA ASP A 105 -3.58 -17.08 24.69
C ASP A 105 -2.58 -18.19 25.02
N SER A 106 -2.91 -19.44 24.68
CA SER A 106 -2.03 -20.57 24.91
C SER A 106 -0.91 -20.53 23.89
N ALA A 107 0.29 -20.13 24.33
CA ALA A 107 1.49 -20.28 23.54
C ALA A 107 1.74 -21.78 23.29
N LEU A 108 1.29 -22.29 22.15
CA LEU A 108 1.41 -23.71 21.76
C LEU A 108 2.86 -24.21 21.83
N ARG A 109 3.81 -23.30 21.64
CA ARG A 109 5.25 -23.59 21.61
C ARG A 109 6.05 -23.14 22.82
N ALA A 110 5.43 -22.59 23.87
CA ALA A 110 6.17 -22.13 25.07
C ALA A 110 6.94 -23.27 25.78
N HIS A 111 6.65 -24.53 25.45
CA HIS A 111 7.23 -25.73 26.08
C HIS A 111 7.98 -26.63 25.09
N ASP A 112 8.23 -26.18 23.86
CA ASP A 112 8.95 -26.98 22.87
C ASP A 112 10.42 -27.17 23.28
N VAL A 113 10.78 -28.41 23.64
CA VAL A 113 12.16 -28.79 24.04
C VAL A 113 13.05 -29.07 22.82
N PHE A 114 12.46 -29.31 21.65
CA PHE A 114 13.17 -29.60 20.41
C PHE A 114 12.63 -28.74 19.27
N PRO A 115 13.47 -28.32 18.30
CA PRO A 115 13.00 -27.68 17.07
C PRO A 115 12.08 -28.64 16.31
N ARG A 116 10.76 -28.42 16.38
CA ARG A 116 9.75 -29.11 15.56
C ARG A 116 9.55 -28.36 14.25
N GLU A 117 8.84 -29.00 13.32
CA GLU A 117 8.40 -28.34 12.09
C GLU A 117 7.60 -27.09 12.45
N THR A 118 7.86 -25.98 11.75
CA THR A 118 7.27 -24.66 12.08
C THR A 118 5.76 -24.57 11.83
N ILE A 119 5.14 -25.63 11.32
CA ILE A 119 3.74 -25.71 10.87
C ILE A 119 2.93 -26.50 11.91
N LEU A 120 1.66 -26.14 12.12
CA LEU A 120 0.75 -26.91 12.97
C LEU A 120 0.39 -28.25 12.31
N THR A 121 0.39 -29.32 13.09
CA THR A 121 -0.08 -30.64 12.66
C THR A 121 -1.60 -30.66 12.47
N GLN A 122 -2.11 -31.64 11.74
CA GLN A 122 -3.56 -31.75 11.53
C GLN A 122 -4.31 -31.98 12.84
N GLU A 123 -3.72 -32.78 13.74
CA GLU A 123 -4.29 -33.06 15.06
C GLU A 123 -4.39 -31.79 15.90
N GLU A 124 -3.33 -30.97 15.95
CA GLU A 124 -3.34 -29.68 16.65
C GLU A 124 -4.38 -28.71 16.06
N VAL A 125 -4.48 -28.65 14.72
CA VAL A 125 -5.50 -27.83 14.05
C VAL A 125 -6.90 -28.31 14.43
N MET A 126 -7.15 -29.62 14.42
CA MET A 126 -8.45 -30.18 14.79
C MET A 126 -8.82 -29.84 16.24
N GLU A 127 -7.91 -30.10 17.19
CA GLU A 127 -8.09 -29.79 18.61
C GLU A 127 -8.42 -28.31 18.83
N LEU A 128 -7.62 -27.40 18.24
CA LEU A 128 -7.87 -25.97 18.31
C LEU A 128 -9.23 -25.57 17.69
N THR A 129 -9.60 -26.14 16.54
CA THR A 129 -10.90 -25.83 15.95
C THR A 129 -12.07 -26.36 16.79
N GLU A 130 -11.93 -27.50 17.45
CA GLU A 130 -12.96 -28.08 18.31
C GLU A 130 -13.10 -27.28 19.62
N ASP A 131 -11.99 -26.94 20.26
CA ASP A 131 -11.95 -26.22 21.54
C ASP A 131 -12.51 -24.80 21.42
N PHE A 132 -12.14 -24.08 20.37
CA PHE A 132 -12.59 -22.72 20.13
C PHE A 132 -13.90 -22.67 19.31
N GLY A 133 -14.30 -23.79 18.70
CA GLY A 133 -15.38 -23.87 17.71
C GLY A 133 -15.11 -22.99 16.48
N ALA A 134 -13.84 -22.76 16.14
CA ALA A 134 -13.43 -21.92 15.03
C ALA A 134 -13.53 -22.68 13.70
N ASP A 135 -13.93 -21.97 12.63
CA ASP A 135 -14.00 -22.55 11.28
C ASP A 135 -12.63 -22.53 10.58
N VAL A 136 -11.77 -21.59 10.96
CA VAL A 136 -10.46 -21.34 10.36
C VAL A 136 -9.47 -20.88 11.43
N ILE A 137 -8.22 -21.31 11.30
CA ILE A 137 -7.11 -20.87 12.16
C ILE A 137 -6.14 -20.03 11.35
N LEU A 138 -5.79 -18.87 11.90
CA LEU A 138 -4.68 -18.03 11.44
C LEU A 138 -3.54 -18.16 12.44
N SER A 139 -2.47 -18.83 12.02
CA SER A 139 -1.29 -19.07 12.86
C SER A 139 -0.18 -18.10 12.50
N LEU A 140 0.31 -17.32 13.47
CA LEU A 140 1.55 -16.57 13.35
C LEU A 140 2.73 -17.55 13.51
N GLU A 141 3.36 -17.91 12.40
CA GLU A 141 4.39 -18.96 12.34
C GLU A 141 5.81 -18.44 12.58
N ASP A 142 6.06 -17.19 12.17
CA ASP A 142 7.36 -16.54 12.27
C ASP A 142 7.17 -15.03 12.36
N LEU A 143 8.05 -14.37 13.11
CA LEU A 143 8.08 -12.93 13.30
C LEU A 143 9.53 -12.47 13.35
N ARG A 144 10.10 -12.21 12.17
CA ARG A 144 11.46 -11.70 12.06
C ARG A 144 11.47 -10.18 11.99
N MET A 145 12.42 -9.55 12.67
CA MET A 145 12.61 -8.10 12.63
C MET A 145 14.08 -7.75 12.36
N GLU A 146 14.30 -6.69 11.58
CA GLU A 146 15.61 -6.13 11.27
C GLU A 146 15.58 -4.63 11.54
N SER A 147 16.42 -4.15 12.46
CA SER A 147 16.53 -2.71 12.74
C SER A 147 17.82 -2.10 12.22
N VAL A 148 17.74 -0.84 11.78
CA VAL A 148 18.88 -0.03 11.37
C VAL A 148 18.79 1.29 12.11
N TYR A 149 19.85 1.64 12.83
CA TYR A 149 19.96 2.90 13.55
C TYR A 149 21.05 3.76 12.91
N ALA A 150 20.74 5.02 12.63
CA ALA A 150 21.70 5.97 12.09
C ALA A 150 21.60 7.32 12.80
N VAL A 151 22.72 8.04 12.84
CA VAL A 151 22.76 9.44 13.25
C VAL A 151 23.57 10.21 12.22
N GLU A 152 22.92 11.19 11.61
CA GLU A 152 23.47 12.05 10.56
C GLU A 152 23.62 13.48 11.08
N ALA A 153 24.74 14.13 10.75
CA ALA A 153 24.89 15.55 10.99
C ALA A 153 24.31 16.32 9.79
N ILE A 154 23.62 17.44 10.07
CA ILE A 154 23.08 18.36 9.09
C ILE A 154 23.81 19.70 9.24
N PRO A 155 24.99 19.87 8.61
CA PRO A 155 25.87 21.01 8.85
C PRO A 155 25.20 22.34 8.54
N ASP A 156 24.43 22.39 7.45
CA ASP A 156 23.74 23.61 6.99
C ASP A 156 22.69 24.13 7.98
N GLN A 157 22.22 23.28 8.89
CA GLN A 157 21.21 23.60 9.90
C GLN A 157 21.76 23.58 11.33
N TYR A 158 23.07 23.34 11.50
CA TYR A 158 23.70 23.13 12.81
C TYR A 158 22.94 22.10 13.68
N ALA A 159 22.45 21.04 13.05
CA ALA A 159 21.57 20.04 13.66
C ALA A 159 22.08 18.61 13.41
N TYR A 160 21.49 17.67 14.14
CA TYR A 160 21.65 16.23 13.96
C TYR A 160 20.27 15.62 13.71
N CYS A 161 20.21 14.56 12.92
CA CYS A 161 19.04 13.70 12.73
C CYS A 161 19.40 12.28 13.17
N GLY A 162 18.68 11.75 14.16
CA GLY A 162 18.72 10.33 14.48
C GLY A 162 17.56 9.63 13.78
N THR A 163 17.82 8.48 13.16
CA THR A 163 16.80 7.64 12.53
C THR A 163 16.86 6.22 13.07
N LEU A 164 15.68 5.61 13.14
CA LEU A 164 15.51 4.19 13.43
C LEU A 164 14.54 3.62 12.40
N ASP A 165 15.03 2.71 11.57
CA ASP A 165 14.23 1.95 10.61
C ASP A 165 14.07 0.52 11.12
N VAL A 166 12.85 0.00 11.21
CA VAL A 166 12.57 -1.39 11.59
C VAL A 166 11.77 -2.04 10.48
N ARG A 167 12.35 -3.08 9.88
CA ARG A 167 11.71 -3.97 8.91
C ARG A 167 11.16 -5.19 9.61
N ILE A 168 9.90 -5.50 9.38
CA ILE A 168 9.19 -6.58 10.06
C ILE A 168 8.66 -7.56 9.02
N PHE A 169 8.84 -8.85 9.27
CA PHE A 169 8.50 -9.95 8.36
C PHE A 169 7.61 -10.96 9.08
N PRO A 170 6.29 -10.70 9.23
CA PRO A 170 5.38 -11.66 9.80
C PRO A 170 5.02 -12.73 8.76
N ARG A 171 5.02 -13.99 9.21
CA ARG A 171 4.52 -15.13 8.43
C ARG A 171 3.25 -15.67 9.07
N VAL A 172 2.15 -15.66 8.32
CA VAL A 172 0.85 -16.15 8.78
C VAL A 172 0.38 -17.30 7.90
N SER A 173 0.08 -18.45 8.50
CA SER A 173 -0.52 -19.59 7.80
C SER A 173 -2.01 -19.72 8.11
N ILE A 174 -2.75 -20.23 7.12
CA ILE A 174 -4.20 -20.36 7.17
C ILE A 174 -4.55 -21.85 7.15
N TYR A 175 -5.19 -22.35 8.21
CA TYR A 175 -5.56 -23.75 8.34
C TYR A 175 -7.08 -23.93 8.36
N ILE A 176 -7.51 -25.05 7.79
CA ILE A 176 -8.89 -25.55 7.84
C ILE A 176 -8.81 -27.00 8.33
N PRO A 177 -9.66 -27.44 9.28
CA PRO A 177 -9.52 -28.74 9.95
C PRO A 177 -9.60 -29.94 8.99
N SER A 178 -10.27 -29.80 7.85
CA SER A 178 -10.39 -30.85 6.84
C SER A 178 -9.13 -31.06 5.99
N ARG A 179 -8.02 -30.36 6.26
CA ARG A 179 -6.76 -30.45 5.49
C ARG A 179 -5.57 -30.70 6.40
N SER A 180 -4.63 -31.51 5.91
CA SER A 180 -3.40 -31.86 6.62
C SER A 180 -2.27 -30.83 6.48
N ALA A 181 -2.48 -29.75 5.73
CA ALA A 181 -1.50 -28.72 5.44
C ALA A 181 -2.21 -27.36 5.32
N PRO A 182 -1.50 -26.24 5.55
CA PRO A 182 -2.09 -24.92 5.43
C PRO A 182 -2.61 -24.68 4.01
N VAL A 183 -3.78 -24.06 3.92
CA VAL A 183 -4.43 -23.68 2.66
C VAL A 183 -3.61 -22.62 1.93
N ALA A 184 -3.03 -21.70 2.69
CA ALA A 184 -2.14 -20.66 2.20
C ALA A 184 -1.19 -20.22 3.34
N THR A 185 -0.02 -19.73 2.95
CA THR A 185 0.93 -19.08 3.86
C THR A 185 1.29 -17.72 3.30
N ILE A 186 0.98 -16.68 4.07
CA ILE A 186 1.28 -15.29 3.77
C ILE A 186 2.67 -14.98 4.31
N ASN A 187 3.54 -14.50 3.43
CA ASN A 187 4.83 -13.95 3.77
C ASN A 187 4.76 -12.45 3.50
N ALA A 188 4.52 -11.68 4.56
CA ALA A 188 4.40 -10.24 4.43
C ALA A 188 5.68 -9.56 4.91
N ALA A 189 5.87 -8.32 4.48
CA ALA A 189 6.97 -7.49 4.92
C ALA A 189 6.57 -6.03 4.82
N ASP A 190 6.94 -5.24 5.83
CA ASP A 190 6.82 -3.79 5.79
C ASP A 190 7.84 -3.15 6.73
N SER A 191 7.94 -1.83 6.70
CA SER A 191 8.85 -1.07 7.55
C SER A 191 8.19 0.10 8.22
N ILE A 192 8.48 0.28 9.50
CA ILE A 192 8.17 1.46 10.29
C ILE A 192 9.46 2.21 10.59
N PHE A 193 9.41 3.55 10.56
CA PHE A 193 10.58 4.38 10.81
C PHE A 193 10.24 5.54 11.74
N TRP A 194 11.26 5.96 12.49
CA TRP A 194 11.20 7.15 13.34
C TRP A 194 12.39 8.04 13.05
N GLU A 195 12.17 9.34 13.19
CA GLU A 195 13.21 10.35 13.07
C GLU A 195 13.13 11.35 14.24
N ARG A 196 14.29 11.85 14.66
CA ARG A 196 14.40 12.87 15.69
C ARG A 196 15.50 13.86 15.33
N TYR A 197 15.15 15.15 15.33
CA TYR A 197 16.09 16.23 15.15
C TYR A 197 16.54 16.82 16.48
N GLY A 198 17.81 17.22 16.58
CA GLY A 198 18.38 17.80 17.79
C GLY A 198 19.64 18.60 17.53
N SER A 199 19.98 19.48 18.47
CA SER A 199 21.19 20.33 18.36
C SER A 199 22.48 19.59 18.69
N THR A 200 22.39 18.39 19.27
CA THR A 200 23.54 17.56 19.63
C THR A 200 23.31 16.10 19.25
N GLN A 201 24.40 15.36 19.01
CA GLN A 201 24.32 13.92 18.73
C GLN A 201 23.64 13.13 19.85
N ALA A 202 23.83 13.53 21.12
CA ALA A 202 23.20 12.86 22.27
C ALA A 202 21.68 13.15 22.35
N SER A 203 21.23 14.33 21.91
CA SER A 203 19.80 14.69 21.99
C SER A 203 18.90 13.90 21.03
N VAL A 204 19.48 13.28 20.00
CA VAL A 204 18.74 12.45 19.03
C VAL A 204 18.72 10.97 19.40
N VAL A 205 19.35 10.59 20.53
CA VAL A 205 19.39 9.21 21.03
C VAL A 205 18.74 9.14 22.42
N PRO A 206 17.70 8.30 22.64
CA PRO A 206 17.02 7.46 21.65
C PRO A 206 16.10 8.28 20.74
N VAL A 207 15.86 7.80 19.51
CA VAL A 207 14.98 8.45 18.53
C VAL A 207 13.51 8.45 18.99
N ILE A 208 13.10 7.41 19.72
CA ILE A 208 11.76 7.22 20.29
C ILE A 208 11.91 6.52 21.66
N PRO A 209 11.06 6.80 22.67
CA PRO A 209 11.05 6.04 23.92
C PRO A 209 10.80 4.55 23.70
N ALA A 210 11.48 3.67 24.44
CA ALA A 210 11.42 2.23 24.22
C ALA A 210 9.99 1.65 24.36
N GLU A 211 9.24 2.06 25.38
CA GLU A 211 7.84 1.61 25.59
C GLU A 211 6.94 2.00 24.41
N GLN A 212 7.09 3.22 23.91
CA GLN A 212 6.33 3.71 22.76
C GLN A 212 6.72 2.94 21.48
N MET A 213 8.02 2.71 21.28
CA MET A 213 8.54 1.93 20.16
C MET A 213 7.95 0.52 20.13
N VAL A 214 7.98 -0.20 21.26
CA VAL A 214 7.44 -1.57 21.35
C VAL A 214 5.95 -1.58 21.04
N LYS A 215 5.18 -0.64 21.58
CA LYS A 215 3.74 -0.54 21.31
C LYS A 215 3.45 -0.30 19.83
N GLU A 216 4.14 0.66 19.20
CA GLU A 216 3.95 0.97 17.78
C GLU A 216 4.41 -0.19 16.88
N ILE A 217 5.47 -0.91 17.24
CA ILE A 217 5.91 -2.11 16.52
C ILE A 217 4.88 -3.23 16.61
N ILE A 218 4.30 -3.47 17.79
CA ILE A 218 3.28 -4.51 17.98
C ILE A 218 2.06 -4.24 17.11
N ASP A 219 1.53 -3.02 17.21
CA ASP A 219 0.37 -2.57 16.43
C ASP A 219 0.64 -2.67 14.92
N PHE A 220 1.76 -2.11 14.48
CA PHE A 220 2.16 -2.15 13.08
C PHE A 220 2.34 -3.59 12.56
N ALA A 221 3.03 -4.45 13.32
CA ALA A 221 3.27 -5.84 12.93
C ALA A 221 1.98 -6.65 12.78
N GLY A 222 0.99 -6.43 13.65
CA GLY A 222 -0.34 -7.03 13.55
C GLY A 222 -1.11 -6.59 12.31
N GLY A 223 -0.92 -5.34 11.88
CA GLY A 223 -1.55 -4.78 10.68
C GLY A 223 -0.94 -5.23 9.34
N ILE A 224 0.35 -5.59 9.30
CA ILE A 224 1.06 -5.93 8.05
C ILE A 224 0.35 -7.02 7.19
N PRO A 225 -0.13 -8.15 7.76
CA PRO A 225 -0.79 -9.21 6.98
C PRO A 225 -2.17 -8.83 6.44
N MET A 226 -2.80 -7.77 6.95
CA MET A 226 -4.23 -7.47 6.72
C MET A 226 -4.59 -7.33 5.24
N LYS A 227 -3.77 -6.63 4.45
CA LYS A 227 -3.98 -6.44 3.00
C LYS A 227 -4.00 -7.74 2.18
N TYR A 228 -3.52 -8.84 2.75
CA TYR A 228 -3.56 -10.16 2.11
C TYR A 228 -4.77 -10.99 2.55
N LEU A 229 -5.32 -10.70 3.74
CA LEU A 229 -6.39 -11.46 4.38
C LEU A 229 -7.78 -10.91 4.07
N ILE A 230 -7.92 -9.59 4.03
CA ILE A 230 -9.22 -8.93 3.84
C ILE A 230 -9.16 -7.85 2.75
N PRO A 231 -10.29 -7.55 2.08
CA PRO A 231 -10.36 -6.38 1.21
C PRO A 231 -10.01 -5.11 1.98
N HIS A 232 -9.27 -4.22 1.34
CA HIS A 232 -8.81 -2.96 1.95
C HIS A 232 -8.97 -1.78 1.00
N TRP A 233 -9.05 -0.59 1.57
CA TRP A 233 -9.04 0.66 0.81
C TRP A 233 -7.61 1.02 0.41
N GLU A 234 -7.43 1.39 -0.85
CA GLU A 234 -6.19 2.00 -1.36
C GLU A 234 -6.48 3.39 -1.91
N THR A 235 -5.60 4.33 -1.59
CA THR A 235 -5.59 5.66 -2.20
C THR A 235 -4.69 5.62 -3.43
N ALA A 236 -5.24 5.87 -4.61
CA ALA A 236 -4.44 6.10 -5.80
C ALA A 236 -4.45 7.56 -6.25
N ASN A 237 -3.29 8.01 -6.70
CA ASN A 237 -3.14 9.33 -7.27
C ASN A 237 -3.70 9.34 -8.70
N ARG A 238 -4.60 10.29 -8.96
CA ARG A 238 -5.15 10.57 -10.28
C ARG A 238 -4.82 11.99 -10.67
N TYR A 239 -4.80 12.23 -11.98
CA TYR A 239 -4.64 13.55 -12.51
C TYR A 239 -5.64 13.82 -13.62
N ILE A 240 -6.08 15.06 -13.69
CA ILE A 240 -6.89 15.58 -14.78
C ILE A 240 -6.17 16.76 -15.43
N TYR A 241 -6.40 16.98 -16.71
CA TYR A 241 -5.98 18.21 -17.37
C TYR A 241 -6.98 19.32 -17.08
N THR A 242 -6.50 20.53 -16.80
CA THR A 242 -7.36 21.69 -16.52
C THR A 242 -7.24 22.77 -17.61
N GLY A 243 -6.26 22.64 -18.51
CA GLY A 243 -5.96 23.63 -19.55
C GLY A 243 -6.35 23.20 -20.97
N GLY A 244 -6.13 24.10 -21.93
CA GLY A 244 -6.28 23.83 -23.37
C GLY A 244 -7.53 24.42 -24.04
N SER A 245 -8.59 24.72 -23.28
CA SER A 245 -9.78 25.47 -23.74
C SER A 245 -10.48 26.19 -22.59
N THR A 246 -11.53 26.94 -22.90
CA THR A 246 -12.48 27.51 -21.92
C THR A 246 -13.18 26.40 -21.15
N GLU A 247 -13.69 25.39 -21.86
CA GLU A 247 -14.45 24.27 -21.29
C GLU A 247 -13.61 23.48 -20.27
N MET A 248 -12.34 23.23 -20.56
CA MET A 248 -11.45 22.50 -19.63
C MET A 248 -11.16 23.28 -18.35
N ARG A 249 -11.06 24.62 -18.45
CA ARG A 249 -10.82 25.49 -17.29
C ARG A 249 -12.06 25.62 -16.43
N ASP A 250 -13.22 25.80 -17.06
CA ASP A 250 -14.50 25.87 -16.35
C ASP A 250 -14.81 24.51 -15.68
N ALA A 251 -14.53 23.39 -16.35
CA ALA A 251 -14.65 22.06 -15.76
C ALA A 251 -13.75 21.86 -14.54
N ALA A 252 -12.54 22.43 -14.54
CA ALA A 252 -11.66 22.36 -13.37
C ALA A 252 -12.20 23.14 -12.16
N VAL A 253 -12.94 24.24 -12.39
CA VAL A 253 -13.66 24.96 -11.34
C VAL A 253 -14.79 24.09 -10.78
N TYR A 254 -15.58 23.46 -11.64
CA TYR A 254 -16.64 22.53 -11.22
C TYR A 254 -16.10 21.36 -10.38
N VAL A 255 -15.01 20.72 -10.80
CA VAL A 255 -14.32 19.69 -10.01
C VAL A 255 -13.85 20.24 -8.66
N GLY A 256 -13.39 21.51 -8.60
CA GLY A 256 -13.01 22.16 -7.35
C GLY A 256 -14.17 22.36 -6.37
N ASN A 257 -15.41 22.37 -6.86
CA ASN A 257 -16.64 22.50 -6.10
C ASN A 257 -17.40 21.16 -5.96
N ASP A 258 -16.74 20.04 -6.27
CA ASP A 258 -17.32 18.68 -6.25
C ASP A 258 -18.49 18.45 -7.24
N GLN A 259 -18.55 19.26 -8.29
CA GLN A 259 -19.59 19.23 -9.33
C GLN A 259 -19.12 18.42 -10.56
N TRP A 260 -18.93 17.12 -10.36
CA TRP A 260 -18.33 16.23 -11.37
C TRP A 260 -19.19 16.01 -12.61
N GLU A 261 -20.51 16.06 -12.49
CA GLU A 261 -21.44 15.87 -13.61
C GLU A 261 -21.39 17.05 -14.60
N GLU A 262 -21.34 18.27 -14.07
CA GLU A 262 -21.20 19.49 -14.85
C GLU A 262 -19.84 19.53 -15.56
N ALA A 263 -18.77 19.14 -14.85
CA ALA A 263 -17.44 18.99 -15.44
C ALA A 263 -17.44 17.95 -16.58
N TYR A 264 -18.10 16.82 -16.39
CA TYR A 264 -18.26 15.79 -17.41
C TYR A 264 -18.97 16.31 -18.67
N GLY A 265 -20.02 17.13 -18.49
CA GLY A 265 -20.70 17.82 -19.58
C GLY A 265 -19.75 18.66 -20.45
N LEU A 266 -18.85 19.42 -19.82
CA LEU A 266 -17.86 20.25 -20.51
C LEU A 266 -16.76 19.43 -21.17
N TRP A 267 -16.28 18.35 -20.53
CA TRP A 267 -15.29 17.47 -21.16
C TRP A 267 -15.85 16.76 -22.39
N LYS A 268 -17.13 16.37 -22.40
CA LYS A 268 -17.77 15.85 -23.62
C LYS A 268 -17.73 16.85 -24.78
N GLN A 269 -17.96 18.14 -24.51
CA GLN A 269 -17.84 19.19 -25.52
C GLN A 269 -16.39 19.34 -26.00
N ALA A 270 -15.42 19.36 -25.08
CA ALA A 270 -14.00 19.44 -25.42
C ALA A 270 -13.51 18.23 -26.25
N ALA A 271 -14.07 17.04 -26.01
CA ALA A 271 -13.78 15.82 -26.76
C ALA A 271 -14.23 15.87 -28.23
N LEU A 272 -15.15 16.77 -28.60
CA LEU A 272 -15.58 17.00 -29.98
C LEU A 272 -14.68 17.99 -30.74
N SER A 273 -13.66 18.56 -30.09
CA SER A 273 -12.76 19.53 -30.72
C SER A 273 -11.98 18.92 -31.89
N LYS A 274 -11.60 19.76 -32.88
CA LYS A 274 -10.69 19.34 -33.97
C LYS A 274 -9.23 19.15 -33.52
N ARG A 275 -8.87 19.63 -32.32
CA ARG A 275 -7.51 19.56 -31.78
C ARG A 275 -7.30 18.22 -31.06
N LYS A 276 -6.53 17.29 -31.65
CA LYS A 276 -6.25 15.96 -31.07
C LYS A 276 -5.73 16.02 -29.63
N LYS A 277 -4.85 16.98 -29.31
CA LYS A 277 -4.33 17.18 -27.95
C LYS A 277 -5.42 17.53 -26.94
N LEU A 278 -6.42 18.32 -27.34
CA LEU A 278 -7.57 18.62 -26.48
C LEU A 278 -8.53 17.42 -26.36
N GLN A 279 -8.73 16.67 -27.44
CA GLN A 279 -9.51 15.43 -27.40
C GLN A 279 -8.89 14.41 -26.43
N MET A 280 -7.56 14.29 -26.45
CA MET A 280 -6.80 13.43 -25.54
C MET A 280 -7.02 13.83 -24.08
N TYR A 281 -6.88 15.13 -23.77
CA TYR A 281 -7.11 15.64 -22.42
C TYR A 281 -8.52 15.36 -21.92
N ALA A 282 -9.53 15.68 -22.74
CA ALA A 282 -10.92 15.45 -22.41
C ALA A 282 -11.22 13.96 -22.22
N ALA A 283 -10.67 13.09 -23.09
CA ALA A 283 -10.85 11.65 -22.97
C ALA A 283 -10.29 11.09 -21.65
N LEU A 284 -9.10 11.55 -21.22
CA LEU A 284 -8.55 11.15 -19.93
C LEU A 284 -9.44 11.61 -18.77
N ASN A 285 -9.85 12.88 -18.75
CA ASN A 285 -10.69 13.39 -17.67
C ASN A 285 -12.04 12.66 -17.59
N ILE A 286 -12.63 12.32 -18.73
CA ILE A 286 -13.86 11.52 -18.79
C ILE A 286 -13.62 10.11 -18.23
N ALA A 287 -12.47 9.49 -18.52
CA ALA A 287 -12.13 8.19 -17.96
C ALA A 287 -12.09 8.24 -16.42
N VAL A 288 -11.44 9.26 -15.86
CA VAL A 288 -11.38 9.48 -14.40
C VAL A 288 -12.77 9.71 -13.80
N TYR A 289 -13.63 10.47 -14.47
CA TYR A 289 -15.03 10.61 -14.03
C TYR A 289 -15.77 9.27 -13.98
N HIS A 290 -15.62 8.42 -15.00
CA HIS A 290 -16.27 7.10 -14.99
C HIS A 290 -15.69 6.20 -13.88
N GLU A 291 -14.39 6.25 -13.65
CA GLU A 291 -13.74 5.53 -12.54
C GLU A 291 -14.29 5.96 -11.18
N MET A 292 -14.46 7.26 -10.95
CA MET A 292 -15.04 7.80 -9.70
C MET A 292 -16.51 7.40 -9.47
N ASN A 293 -17.20 6.97 -10.53
CA ASN A 293 -18.58 6.49 -10.47
C ASN A 293 -18.66 4.94 -10.51
N ASP A 294 -17.55 4.24 -10.26
CA ASP A 294 -17.41 2.77 -10.33
C ASP A 294 -17.81 2.15 -11.67
N LYS A 295 -17.80 2.95 -12.75
CA LYS A 295 -18.08 2.53 -14.13
C LYS A 295 -16.77 2.16 -14.83
N ILE A 296 -16.16 1.06 -14.37
CA ILE A 296 -14.79 0.67 -14.75
C ILE A 296 -14.66 0.34 -16.25
N GLU A 297 -15.66 -0.30 -16.84
CA GLU A 297 -15.66 -0.64 -18.28
C GLU A 297 -15.65 0.63 -19.15
N GLU A 298 -16.47 1.62 -18.81
CA GLU A 298 -16.50 2.91 -19.49
C GLU A 298 -15.20 3.70 -19.26
N ALA A 299 -14.65 3.67 -18.04
CA ALA A 299 -13.38 4.29 -17.73
C ALA A 299 -12.26 3.72 -18.62
N LEU A 300 -12.20 2.40 -18.77
CA LEU A 300 -11.26 1.71 -19.65
C LEU A 300 -11.42 2.14 -21.11
N ALA A 301 -12.64 2.17 -21.64
CA ALA A 301 -12.89 2.57 -23.01
C ALA A 301 -12.38 4.00 -23.31
N TRP A 302 -12.62 4.93 -22.37
CA TRP A 302 -12.14 6.30 -22.50
C TRP A 302 -10.62 6.44 -22.29
N ALA A 303 -10.04 5.68 -21.36
CA ALA A 303 -8.59 5.66 -21.14
C ALA A 303 -7.84 5.10 -22.36
N MET A 304 -8.35 4.02 -22.98
CA MET A 304 -7.80 3.48 -24.23
C MET A 304 -7.86 4.50 -25.37
N LYS A 305 -8.99 5.22 -25.50
CA LYS A 305 -9.13 6.31 -26.47
C LYS A 305 -8.12 7.44 -26.21
N ALA A 306 -7.94 7.83 -24.95
CA ALA A 306 -6.95 8.83 -24.55
C ALA A 306 -5.53 8.37 -24.91
N GLN A 307 -5.18 7.11 -24.64
CA GLN A 307 -3.88 6.53 -24.96
C GLN A 307 -3.61 6.55 -26.47
N GLN A 308 -4.59 6.15 -27.28
CA GLN A 308 -4.47 6.17 -28.74
C GLN A 308 -4.21 7.59 -29.25
N LEU A 309 -4.96 8.58 -28.77
CA LEU A 309 -4.76 9.99 -29.11
C LEU A 309 -3.38 10.50 -28.65
N ALA A 310 -2.91 10.06 -27.48
CA ALA A 310 -1.59 10.41 -26.96
C ALA A 310 -0.46 9.87 -27.84
N ARG A 311 -0.60 8.64 -28.34
CA ARG A 311 0.34 8.03 -29.28
C ARG A 311 0.44 8.86 -30.57
N GLU A 312 -0.71 9.28 -31.10
CA GLU A 312 -0.77 10.11 -32.32
C GLU A 312 -0.19 11.51 -32.11
N VAL A 313 -0.53 12.17 -31.00
CA VAL A 313 -0.03 13.52 -30.66
C VAL A 313 1.48 13.50 -30.42
N GLY A 314 1.97 12.49 -29.70
CA GLY A 314 3.40 12.27 -29.43
C GLY A 314 4.19 11.71 -30.61
N LYS A 315 3.51 11.30 -31.70
CA LYS A 315 4.11 10.62 -32.86
C LYS A 315 4.98 9.41 -32.47
N ILE A 316 4.53 8.65 -31.49
CA ILE A 316 5.28 7.56 -30.87
C ILE A 316 5.26 6.33 -31.79
N LYS A 317 6.45 5.91 -32.22
CA LYS A 317 6.70 4.64 -32.92
C LYS A 317 7.21 3.59 -31.93
N ASP A 318 7.10 2.31 -32.29
CA ASP A 318 7.43 1.19 -31.38
C ASP A 318 8.88 1.19 -30.85
N GLU A 319 9.83 1.85 -31.54
CA GLU A 319 11.24 1.97 -31.14
C GLU A 319 11.57 3.27 -30.39
N THR A 320 10.57 4.11 -30.09
CA THR A 320 10.81 5.44 -29.49
C THR A 320 11.08 5.30 -28.00
N LYS A 321 12.20 5.85 -27.50
CA LYS A 321 12.40 6.00 -26.05
C LYS A 321 11.34 6.94 -25.50
N ILE A 322 10.41 6.39 -24.74
CA ILE A 322 9.35 7.14 -24.06
C ILE A 322 9.97 7.86 -22.86
N ASN A 323 9.68 9.15 -22.72
CA ASN A 323 10.03 9.92 -21.53
C ASN A 323 8.95 9.71 -20.46
N ASP A 324 9.34 9.48 -19.22
CA ASP A 324 8.47 9.32 -18.05
C ASP A 324 7.54 10.52 -17.83
N LEU A 325 7.89 11.70 -18.38
CA LEU A 325 7.08 12.93 -18.34
C LEU A 325 6.14 13.11 -19.55
N SER A 326 5.98 12.09 -20.40
CA SER A 326 5.11 12.20 -21.59
C SER A 326 3.65 11.88 -21.27
N ASP A 327 2.72 12.60 -21.91
CA ASP A 327 1.27 12.33 -21.79
C ASP A 327 0.93 10.86 -22.08
N TYR A 328 1.61 10.25 -23.06
CA TYR A 328 1.44 8.84 -23.40
C TYR A 328 1.84 7.90 -22.26
N TYR A 329 2.97 8.16 -21.60
CA TYR A 329 3.43 7.35 -20.48
C TYR A 329 2.43 7.41 -19.33
N HIS A 330 2.04 8.61 -18.90
CA HIS A 330 1.11 8.78 -17.79
C HIS A 330 -0.26 8.14 -18.07
N ILE A 331 -0.80 8.32 -19.29
CA ILE A 331 -2.08 7.72 -19.67
C ILE A 331 -1.97 6.19 -19.75
N THR A 332 -0.84 5.66 -20.22
CA THR A 332 -0.59 4.22 -20.28
C THR A 332 -0.48 3.61 -18.88
N PHE A 333 0.22 4.28 -17.97
CA PHE A 333 0.29 3.88 -16.56
C PHE A 333 -1.11 3.83 -15.94
N TYR A 334 -1.89 4.91 -16.10
CA TYR A 334 -3.27 4.98 -15.63
C TYR A 334 -4.14 3.84 -16.19
N LEU A 335 -4.06 3.58 -17.50
CA LEU A 335 -4.78 2.49 -18.14
C LEU A 335 -4.40 1.12 -17.55
N SER A 336 -3.12 0.91 -17.25
CA SER A 336 -2.65 -0.35 -16.64
C SER A 336 -3.22 -0.56 -15.23
N GLU A 337 -3.34 0.51 -14.44
CA GLU A 337 -3.98 0.47 -13.12
C GLU A 337 -5.47 0.13 -13.23
N LEU A 338 -6.19 0.76 -14.17
CA LEU A 338 -7.59 0.43 -14.43
C LEU A 338 -7.79 -1.02 -14.86
N GLN A 339 -6.90 -1.57 -15.69
CA GLN A 339 -6.96 -2.98 -16.11
C GLN A 339 -6.67 -3.96 -14.97
N ILE A 340 -5.83 -3.58 -14.00
CA ILE A 340 -5.66 -4.35 -12.77
C ILE A 340 -6.98 -4.32 -11.97
N ARG A 341 -7.58 -3.13 -11.83
CA ARG A 341 -8.85 -2.94 -11.11
C ARG A 341 -9.97 -3.76 -11.72
N GLU A 342 -10.17 -3.70 -13.04
CA GLU A 342 -11.18 -4.48 -13.78
C GLU A 342 -11.04 -5.99 -13.52
N ARG A 343 -9.84 -6.54 -13.67
CA ARG A 343 -9.58 -7.98 -13.41
C ARG A 343 -9.90 -8.39 -11.97
N ASN A 344 -9.77 -7.45 -11.04
CA ASN A 344 -9.98 -7.66 -9.62
C ASN A 344 -11.45 -7.47 -9.17
N VAL A 345 -12.31 -6.85 -10.00
CA VAL A 345 -13.72 -6.56 -9.65
C VAL A 345 -14.49 -7.82 -9.26
N ALA A 346 -14.33 -8.92 -10.01
CA ALA A 346 -15.06 -10.16 -9.73
C ALA A 346 -14.68 -10.76 -8.36
N VAL A 347 -13.39 -10.77 -8.03
CA VAL A 347 -12.88 -11.27 -6.74
C VAL A 347 -13.34 -10.37 -5.60
N LEU A 348 -13.22 -9.05 -5.78
CA LEU A 348 -13.66 -8.07 -4.80
C LEU A 348 -15.17 -8.19 -4.52
N ASN A 349 -15.99 -8.37 -5.56
CA ASN A 349 -17.43 -8.56 -5.42
C ASN A 349 -17.78 -9.83 -4.63
N ILE A 350 -16.97 -10.88 -4.71
CA ILE A 350 -17.17 -12.09 -3.91
C ILE A 350 -16.79 -11.83 -2.45
N GLN A 351 -15.63 -11.22 -2.20
CA GLN A 351 -15.14 -10.97 -0.84
C GLN A 351 -16.04 -9.97 -0.09
N THR A 352 -16.49 -8.91 -0.77
CA THR A 352 -17.34 -7.86 -0.18
C THR A 352 -18.77 -8.31 0.11
N LYS A 353 -19.21 -9.49 -0.36
CA LYS A 353 -20.52 -10.05 0.05
C LYS A 353 -20.61 -10.26 1.56
N ARG A 354 -19.48 -10.52 2.22
CA ARG A 354 -19.41 -10.70 3.68
C ARG A 354 -19.84 -9.47 4.45
N PHE A 355 -19.63 -8.27 3.91
CA PHE A 355 -20.09 -7.01 4.51
C PHE A 355 -21.58 -6.74 4.30
N LYS A 356 -22.23 -7.38 3.31
CA LYS A 356 -23.60 -7.06 2.89
C LYS A 356 -24.67 -7.82 3.66
N GLU A 357 -24.29 -8.76 4.53
CA GLU A 357 -25.25 -9.56 5.31
C GLU A 357 -25.72 -8.87 6.61
N GLU A 358 -25.27 -7.65 6.91
CA GLU A 358 -25.64 -6.88 8.12
C GLU A 358 -26.63 -5.71 7.91
N PHE A 359 -27.60 -5.82 7.01
CA PHE A 359 -28.69 -4.83 6.89
C PHE A 359 -30.10 -5.44 6.81
#